data_AF-A0A9P2WR06-F1
#
_entry.id   AF-A0A9P2WR06-F1
#
_cell.length_a   1.000
_cell.length_b   1.000
_cell.length_c   1.000
_cell.angle_alpha   90.00
_cell.angle_beta   90.00
_cell.angle_gamma   90.00
#
_symmetry.space_group_name_H-M   'P 1'
#
loop_
_entity.id
_entity.type
_entity.pdbx_description
1 polymer ?
#
loop_
_entity_poly.entity_id
_entity_poly.type
_entity_poly.pdbx_seq_one_letter_code
_entity_poly.pdbx_strand_id
1 'polypeptide(L)'
;MHVDGWLRQVAPSSELRRWFGHLPERWEEFQDRYRDELARDPEGIDVLVDAARHAPVTLLYSAADTERNNAVVLRSYVIEQLGARD
;
A
#
# COMPACT_ATOMS: atom_id res chain seq x y z
N MET A 1 3.13 20.74 5.75
CA MET A 1 3.14 19.27 5.93
C MET A 1 4.54 18.80 5.60
N HIS A 2 5.27 18.26 6.57
CA HIS A 2 6.55 17.59 6.33
C HIS A 2 6.24 16.14 5.95
N VAL A 3 6.90 15.59 4.94
CA VAL A 3 6.75 14.18 4.54
C VAL A 3 8.07 13.51 4.85
N ASP A 4 8.08 12.70 5.91
CA ASP A 4 9.30 12.13 6.49
C ASP A 4 9.87 10.94 5.69
N GLY A 5 9.15 10.45 4.67
CA GLY A 5 9.63 9.35 3.83
C GLY A 5 8.90 9.20 2.51
N TRP A 6 9.65 8.90 1.45
CA TRP A 6 9.12 8.44 0.16
C TRP A 6 9.48 6.95 0.00
N LEU A 7 8.62 6.06 0.52
CA LEU A 7 8.79 4.61 0.41
C LEU A 7 8.31 4.15 -0.98
N ARG A 8 9.14 4.38 -1.99
CA ARG A 8 8.82 4.03 -3.38
C ARG A 8 8.68 2.52 -3.59
N GLN A 9 9.31 1.73 -2.73
CA GLN A 9 9.29 0.27 -2.73
C GLN A 9 7.90 -0.30 -2.46
N VAL A 10 7.11 0.35 -1.59
CA VAL A 10 5.75 -0.12 -1.27
C VAL A 10 4.71 0.37 -2.27
N ALA A 11 5.07 1.15 -3.30
CA ALA A 11 4.13 1.58 -4.32
C ALA A 11 3.87 0.46 -5.34
N PRO A 12 2.64 0.34 -5.89
CA PRO A 12 2.40 -0.66 -6.93
C PRO A 12 3.25 -0.36 -8.16
N SER A 13 3.66 -1.42 -8.85
CA SER A 13 4.46 -1.30 -10.05
C SER A 13 3.75 -0.44 -11.11
N SER A 14 4.54 0.17 -12.00
CA SER A 14 3.97 0.97 -13.08
C SER A 14 3.13 0.13 -14.04
N GLU A 15 3.46 -1.15 -14.19
CA GLU A 15 2.69 -2.08 -15.00
C GLU A 15 1.34 -2.38 -14.34
N LEU A 16 1.34 -2.71 -13.04
CA LEU A 16 0.12 -3.01 -12.31
C LEU A 16 -0.82 -1.80 -12.24
N ARG A 17 -0.28 -0.58 -12.04
CA ARG A 17 -1.07 0.66 -12.08
C ARG A 17 -1.75 0.89 -13.43
N ARG A 18 -1.01 0.69 -14.53
CA ARG A 18 -1.56 0.82 -15.89
C ARG A 18 -2.61 -0.24 -16.18
N TRP A 19 -2.38 -1.48 -15.72
CA TRP A 19 -3.31 -2.58 -15.88
C TRP A 19 -4.60 -2.36 -15.10
N PHE A 20 -4.53 -1.88 -13.86
CA PHE A 20 -5.73 -1.57 -13.08
C PHE A 20 -6.56 -0.48 -13.74
N GLY A 21 -5.91 0.59 -14.21
CA GLY A 21 -6.56 1.65 -14.98
C GLY A 21 -7.73 2.33 -14.26
N HIS A 22 -7.84 2.18 -12.93
CA HIS A 22 -8.99 2.59 -12.11
C HIS A 22 -10.33 1.96 -12.55
N LEU A 23 -10.29 0.76 -13.14
CA LEU A 23 -11.48 0.01 -13.54
C LEU A 23 -12.08 -0.74 -12.33
N PRO A 24 -13.32 -0.45 -11.90
CA PRO A 24 -13.92 -1.09 -10.72
C PRO A 24 -13.97 -2.62 -10.82
N GLU A 25 -14.19 -3.17 -12.01
CA GLU A 25 -14.22 -4.61 -12.28
C GLU A 25 -12.87 -5.31 -12.08
N ARG A 26 -11.76 -4.55 -12.06
CA ARG A 26 -10.41 -5.06 -11.81
C ARG A 26 -9.96 -4.86 -10.37
N TRP A 27 -10.80 -4.30 -9.51
CA TRP A 27 -10.39 -3.89 -8.17
C TRP A 27 -9.98 -5.04 -7.26
N GLU A 28 -10.73 -6.14 -7.28
CA GLU A 28 -10.43 -7.34 -6.49
C GLU A 28 -9.07 -7.93 -6.90
N GLU A 29 -8.87 -8.18 -8.19
CA GLU A 29 -7.61 -8.71 -8.70
C GLU A 29 -6.44 -7.71 -8.55
N PHE A 30 -6.69 -6.40 -8.61
CA PHE A 30 -5.65 -5.40 -8.30
C PHE A 30 -5.17 -5.52 -6.86
N GLN A 31 -6.08 -5.73 -5.90
CA GLN A 31 -5.71 -5.93 -4.49
C GLN A 31 -4.81 -7.14 -4.34
N ASP A 32 -5.19 -8.28 -4.93
CA ASP A 32 -4.41 -9.52 -4.84
C ASP A 32 -3.03 -9.36 -5.46
N ARG A 33 -2.95 -8.86 -6.69
CA ARG A 33 -1.68 -8.68 -7.40
C ARG A 33 -0.78 -7.66 -6.70
N TYR A 34 -1.36 -6.62 -6.10
CA TYR A 34 -0.57 -5.64 -5.36
C TYR A 34 -0.08 -6.21 -4.03
N ARG A 35 -0.91 -6.97 -3.30
CA ARG A 35 -0.48 -7.70 -2.09
C ARG A 35 0.68 -8.66 -2.40
N ASP A 36 0.63 -9.33 -3.55
CA ASP A 36 1.75 -10.17 -4.01
C ASP A 36 3.02 -9.36 -4.31
N GLU A 37 2.91 -8.14 -4.86
CA GLU A 37 4.06 -7.25 -5.04
C GLU A 37 4.66 -6.84 -3.68
N LEU A 38 3.81 -6.48 -2.71
CA LEU A 38 4.24 -6.12 -1.35
C LEU A 38 4.92 -7.28 -0.63
N ALA A 39 4.41 -8.51 -0.79
CA ALA A 39 4.99 -9.70 -0.18
C ALA A 39 6.39 -10.05 -0.74
N ARG A 40 6.74 -9.57 -1.95
CA ARG A 40 8.05 -9.79 -2.57
C ARG A 40 9.12 -8.80 -2.10
N ASP A 41 8.73 -7.70 -1.46
CA ASP A 41 9.64 -6.70 -0.90
C ASP A 41 9.28 -6.42 0.58
N PRO A 42 9.61 -7.38 1.48
CA PRO A 42 9.27 -7.26 2.89
C PRO A 42 9.98 -6.10 3.59
N GLU A 43 11.16 -5.67 3.11
CA GLU A 43 11.94 -4.60 3.76
C GLU A 43 11.16 -3.27 3.78
N GLY A 44 10.56 -2.89 2.65
CA GLY A 44 9.75 -1.68 2.57
C GLY A 44 8.52 -1.71 3.48
N ILE A 45 7.92 -2.90 3.64
CA ILE A 45 6.79 -3.14 4.54
C ILE A 45 7.25 -3.07 6.00
N ASP A 46 8.38 -3.67 6.34
CA ASP A 46 8.88 -3.70 7.71
C ASP A 46 9.19 -2.30 8.24
N VAL A 47 9.77 -1.43 7.40
CA VAL A 47 9.95 0.00 7.73
C VAL A 47 8.61 0.68 8.04
N LEU A 48 7.58 0.40 7.23
CA LEU A 48 6.28 1.02 7.40
C LEU A 48 5.54 0.50 8.63
N VAL A 49 5.65 -0.80 8.92
CA VAL A 49 5.09 -1.45 10.12
C VAL A 49 5.80 -0.94 11.37
N ASP A 50 7.13 -0.83 11.36
CA ASP A 50 7.90 -0.29 12.47
C ASP A 50 7.52 1.18 12.75
N ALA A 51 7.42 2.01 11.71
CA ALA A 51 6.95 3.39 11.85
C ALA A 51 5.54 3.44 12.48
N ALA A 52 4.62 2.58 12.02
CA ALA A 52 3.24 2.51 12.52
C ALA A 52 3.13 2.02 13.98
N ARG A 53 4.11 1.29 14.49
CA ARG A 53 4.18 0.89 15.91
C ARG A 53 4.54 2.05 16.83
N HIS A 54 5.37 2.97 16.34
CA HIS A 54 5.86 4.10 17.14
C HIS A 54 4.89 5.29 17.13
N ALA A 55 4.24 5.55 15.99
CA ALA A 55 3.32 6.69 15.83
C ALA A 55 2.31 6.46 14.70
N PRO A 56 1.20 7.22 14.66
CA PRO A 56 0.28 7.17 13.54
C PRO A 56 0.96 7.52 12.21
N VAL A 57 0.80 6.65 11.22
CA VAL A 57 1.30 6.86 9.85
C VAL A 57 0.19 7.41 8.96
N THR A 58 0.48 8.49 8.23
CA THR A 58 -0.43 9.06 7.24
C THR A 58 0.02 8.65 5.83
N LEU A 59 -0.85 7.94 5.10
CA LEU A 59 -0.62 7.57 3.70
C LEU A 59 -1.22 8.62 2.78
N LEU A 60 -0.39 9.21 1.92
CA LEU A 60 -0.81 10.17 0.92
C LEU A 60 -1.05 9.48 -0.43
N TYR A 61 -2.14 9.87 -1.10
CA TYR A 61 -2.48 9.38 -2.45
C TYR A 61 -3.08 10.51 -3.29
N SER A 62 -3.03 10.37 -4.61
CA SER A 62 -3.53 11.37 -5.58
C SER A 62 -4.61 10.82 -6.52
N ALA A 63 -5.22 9.69 -6.16
CA ALA A 63 -6.32 9.09 -6.93
C ALA A 63 -7.63 9.84 -6.67
N ALA A 64 -8.45 10.01 -7.72
CA ALA A 64 -9.76 10.62 -7.59
C ALA A 64 -10.77 9.71 -6.84
N ASP A 65 -10.64 8.40 -7.00
CA ASP A 65 -11.42 7.41 -6.25
C ASP A 65 -10.78 7.20 -4.86
N THR A 66 -11.49 7.63 -3.83
CA THR A 66 -11.05 7.52 -2.43
C THR A 66 -11.23 6.12 -1.85
N GLU A 67 -12.06 5.29 -2.46
CA GLU A 67 -12.34 3.92 -2.01
C GLU A 67 -11.45 2.89 -2.73
N ARG A 68 -11.13 3.11 -4.01
CA ARG A 68 -10.37 2.17 -4.86
C ARG A 68 -9.05 2.77 -5.32
N ASN A 69 -8.09 2.81 -4.40
CA ASN A 69 -6.74 3.26 -4.68
C ASN A 69 -5.69 2.45 -3.93
N ASN A 70 -4.43 2.60 -4.32
CA ASN A 70 -3.31 1.85 -3.74
C ASN A 70 -3.12 2.11 -2.25
N ALA A 71 -3.43 3.31 -1.73
CA ALA A 71 -3.27 3.59 -0.30
C ALA A 71 -4.27 2.80 0.57
N VAL A 72 -5.47 2.52 0.06
CA VAL A 72 -6.44 1.65 0.74
C VAL A 72 -5.90 0.23 0.88
N VAL A 73 -5.34 -0.33 -0.19
CA VAL A 73 -4.76 -1.68 -0.15
C VAL A 73 -3.54 -1.73 0.77
N LEU A 74 -2.63 -0.77 0.65
CA LEU A 74 -1.43 -0.68 1.47
C LEU A 74 -1.77 -0.55 2.96
N ARG A 75 -2.76 0.30 3.30
CA ARG A 75 -3.25 0.44 4.67
C ARG A 75 -3.73 -0.88 5.24
N SER A 76 -4.58 -1.59 4.51
CA SER A 76 -5.12 -2.88 4.96
C SER A 76 -4.00 -3.90 5.18
N TYR A 77 -3.06 -3.98 4.23
CA TYR A 77 -1.92 -4.88 4.34
C TYR A 77 -1.03 -4.58 5.56
N VAL A 78 -0.71 -3.30 5.84
CA VAL A 78 0.09 -2.91 7.01
C VAL A 78 -0.61 -3.26 8.32
N ILE A 79 -1.93 -3.05 8.41
CA ILE A 79 -2.72 -3.41 9.61
C ILE A 79 -2.71 -4.92 9.84
N GLU A 80 -2.85 -5.72 8.77
CA GLU A 80 -2.74 -7.17 8.85
C GLU A 80 -1.35 -7.60 9.34
N GLN A 81 -0.28 -6.97 8.84
CA GLN A 81 1.09 -7.25 9.30
C GLN A 81 1.36 -6.81 10.74
N LEU A 82 0.76 -5.70 11.20
CA LEU A 82 0.84 -5.28 12.60
C LEU A 82 0.24 -6.35 13.51
N GLY A 83 -1.00 -6.78 13.25
CA GLY A 83 -1.68 -7.77 14.08
C GLY A 83 -1.09 -9.17 14.01
N ALA A 84 -0.40 -9.54 12.91
CA ALA A 84 0.28 -10.83 12.79
C ALA A 84 1.62 -10.90 13.54
N ARG A 85 2.17 -9.76 13.96
CA ARG A 85 3.54 -9.63 14.51
C ARG A 85 3.56 -9.18 15.98
N ASP A 86 2.40 -9.14 16.62
CA ASP A 86 2.21 -8.77 18.03
C ASP A 86 2.11 -10.00 18.95
#